data_AF-A0A925XVT5-F1
#
_entry.id   AF-A0A925XVT5-F1
#
_cell.length_a   1.000
_cell.length_b   1.000
_cell.length_c   1.000
_cell.angle_alpha   90.00
_cell.angle_beta   90.00
_cell.angle_gamma   90.00
#
_symmetry.space_group_name_H-M   'P 1'
#
loop_
_entity.id
_entity.type
_entity.pdbx_description
1 polymer ?
#
loop_
_entity_poly.entity_id
_entity_poly.type
_entity_poly.pdbx_seq_one_letter_code
_entity_poly.pdbx_strand_id
1 'polypeptide(L)'
;YEIIPKSKGFTWLYEAALPYVEAVFYRTAPFRGTKSYNAQAKQVPEDQQDFHFGILYADVFPVGTAGIPPTLLMQDMFHFLPSYLVEYYSRHCRGEQDMLIQLGISFQRSMYCVTSAVIQALRAALFYPLDDSNPRHLEANRRFFEGQLDRFLRPEARLKDIQRQDYR
;
A
#
# COMPACT_ATOMS: atom_id res chain seq x y z
N TYR A 1 34.38 10.70 -8.03
CA TYR A 1 34.44 9.30 -7.60
C TYR A 1 33.12 8.62 -7.93
N GLU A 2 33.15 7.50 -8.62
CA GLU A 2 31.95 6.69 -8.90
C GLU A 2 31.69 5.76 -7.70
N ILE A 3 30.60 5.99 -6.95
CA ILE A 3 30.28 5.21 -5.73
C ILE A 3 29.59 3.89 -6.09
N ILE A 4 28.66 3.92 -7.05
CA ILE A 4 27.92 2.75 -7.53
C ILE A 4 28.05 2.70 -9.05
N PRO A 5 28.92 1.84 -9.61
CA PRO A 5 29.18 1.84 -11.04
C PRO A 5 28.09 1.12 -11.83
N LYS A 6 27.79 1.63 -13.03
CA LYS A 6 26.78 1.03 -13.94
C LYS A 6 27.11 -0.41 -14.32
N SER A 7 28.39 -0.79 -14.32
CA SER A 7 28.86 -2.16 -14.60
C SER A 7 28.36 -3.21 -13.59
N LYS A 8 27.80 -2.81 -12.44
CA LYS A 8 27.11 -3.72 -11.51
C LYS A 8 25.77 -4.23 -12.02
N GLY A 9 25.22 -3.61 -13.08
CA GLY A 9 24.03 -4.11 -13.75
C GLY A 9 22.74 -3.96 -12.94
N PHE A 10 22.72 -3.08 -11.93
CA PHE A 10 21.50 -2.77 -11.19
C PHE A 10 20.44 -2.18 -12.12
N THR A 11 19.24 -2.73 -12.04
CA THR A 11 18.08 -2.38 -12.86
C THR A 11 17.00 -1.75 -12.01
N TRP A 12 16.12 -0.99 -12.64
CA TRP A 12 15.06 -0.33 -11.89
C TRP A 12 14.06 -1.32 -11.26
N LEU A 13 13.72 -2.42 -11.94
CA LEU A 13 12.70 -3.35 -11.48
C LEU A 13 13.12 -4.07 -10.19
N TYR A 14 14.31 -4.67 -10.19
CA TYR A 14 14.75 -5.55 -9.10
C TYR A 14 15.38 -4.78 -7.95
N GLU A 15 16.04 -3.65 -8.20
CA GLU A 15 16.73 -2.90 -7.15
C GLU A 15 15.92 -1.75 -6.56
N ALA A 16 14.91 -1.23 -7.27
CA ALA A 16 14.11 -0.10 -6.80
C ALA A 16 12.62 -0.44 -6.69
N ALA A 17 11.98 -0.91 -7.76
CA ALA A 17 10.52 -1.04 -7.81
C ALA A 17 9.99 -2.10 -6.84
N LEU A 18 10.45 -3.35 -6.96
CA LEU A 18 9.97 -4.44 -6.11
C LEU A 18 10.36 -4.25 -4.64
N PRO A 19 11.61 -3.87 -4.30
CA PRO A 19 11.97 -3.60 -2.91
C PRO A 19 11.17 -2.44 -2.31
N TYR A 20 10.87 -1.39 -3.08
CA TYR A 20 10.08 -0.26 -2.62
C TYR A 20 8.64 -0.65 -2.31
N VAL A 21 7.98 -1.42 -3.18
CA VAL A 21 6.62 -1.91 -2.95
C VAL A 21 6.56 -2.72 -1.65
N GLU A 22 7.50 -3.64 -1.46
CA GLU A 22 7.58 -4.42 -0.22
C GLU A 22 7.83 -3.53 1.01
N ALA A 23 8.80 -2.62 0.92
CA ALA A 23 9.22 -1.79 2.04
C ALA A 23 8.18 -0.74 2.44
N VAL A 24 7.53 -0.08 1.48
CA VAL A 24 6.64 1.07 1.74
C VAL A 24 5.17 0.65 1.73
N PHE A 25 4.75 -0.22 0.81
CA PHE A 25 3.32 -0.53 0.68
C PHE A 25 2.87 -1.61 1.66
N TYR A 26 3.71 -2.61 1.89
CA TYR A 26 3.44 -3.67 2.86
C TYR A 26 4.00 -3.34 4.24
N ARG A 27 5.31 -3.11 4.34
CA ARG A 27 6.01 -3.12 5.63
C ARG A 27 5.87 -1.84 6.42
N THR A 28 6.64 -0.81 6.07
CA THR A 28 6.81 0.45 6.81
C THR A 28 7.08 0.27 8.31
N ALA A 29 7.79 1.21 8.94
CA ALA A 29 7.96 1.15 10.39
C ALA A 29 6.62 1.39 11.12
N PRO A 30 6.33 0.71 12.24
CA PRO A 30 5.10 0.93 13.00
C PRO A 30 4.92 2.40 13.39
N PHE A 31 3.70 2.94 13.23
CA PHE A 31 3.46 4.34 13.54
C PHE A 31 3.51 4.57 15.05
N ARG A 32 4.26 5.60 15.46
CA ARG A 32 4.46 5.92 16.88
C ARG A 32 3.18 6.32 17.60
N GLY A 33 2.19 6.83 16.87
CA GLY A 33 0.86 7.15 17.40
C GLY A 33 -0.10 5.97 17.50
N THR A 34 0.21 4.79 16.94
CA THR A 34 -0.73 3.65 16.90
C THR A 34 -0.21 2.38 17.55
N LYS A 35 1.12 2.22 17.71
CA LYS A 35 1.74 1.03 18.29
C LYS A 35 2.74 1.40 19.37
N SER A 36 2.72 0.66 20.47
CA SER A 36 3.73 0.76 21.52
C SER A 36 4.99 -0.01 21.14
N TYR A 37 6.14 0.67 21.22
CA TYR A 37 7.46 0.07 21.04
C TYR A 37 7.98 -0.56 22.35
N ASN A 38 7.15 -0.65 23.39
CA ASN A 38 7.50 -1.37 24.61
C ASN A 38 7.68 -2.87 24.30
N ALA A 39 8.91 -3.37 24.44
CA ALA A 39 9.26 -4.76 24.18
C ALA A 39 8.43 -5.76 24.99
N GLN A 40 7.97 -5.40 26.20
CA GLN A 40 7.13 -6.27 27.02
C GLN A 40 5.69 -6.39 26.49
N ALA A 41 5.20 -5.36 25.81
CA ALA A 41 3.83 -5.32 25.29
C ALA A 41 3.66 -6.11 23.98
N LYS A 42 4.77 -6.45 23.30
CA LYS A 42 4.82 -7.25 22.06
C LYS A 42 3.83 -6.79 20.97
N GLN A 43 3.60 -5.48 20.87
CA GLN A 43 2.71 -4.91 19.84
C GLN A 43 3.40 -4.69 18.48
N VAL A 44 4.73 -4.59 18.50
CA VAL A 44 5.56 -4.55 17.29
C VAL A 44 6.20 -5.93 17.12
N PRO A 45 6.07 -6.57 15.95
CA PRO A 45 6.70 -7.86 15.68
C PRO A 45 8.22 -7.81 15.84
N GLU A 46 8.82 -8.94 16.23
CA GLU A 46 10.28 -9.07 16.34
C GLU A 46 10.93 -9.14 14.95
N ASP A 47 10.29 -9.84 14.02
CA ASP A 47 10.78 -10.00 12.65
C ASP A 47 10.23 -8.94 11.69
N GLN A 48 11.11 -8.34 10.90
CA GLN A 48 10.74 -7.29 9.92
C GLN A 48 9.80 -7.78 8.82
N GLN A 49 9.81 -9.08 8.52
CA GLN A 49 8.90 -9.66 7.52
C GLN A 49 7.43 -9.59 7.96
N ASP A 50 7.20 -9.45 9.27
CA ASP A 50 5.87 -9.33 9.85
C ASP A 50 5.45 -7.88 10.09
N PHE A 51 6.19 -6.90 9.56
CA PHE A 51 5.75 -5.52 9.60
C PHE A 51 4.62 -5.35 8.59
N HIS A 52 3.46 -4.92 9.08
CA HIS A 52 2.24 -4.68 8.29
C HIS A 52 1.68 -3.30 8.62
N PHE A 53 2.49 -2.27 8.39
CA PHE A 53 2.19 -0.87 8.71
C PHE A 53 2.26 0.04 7.48
N GLY A 54 2.50 -0.53 6.30
CA GLY A 54 2.48 0.19 5.03
C GLY A 54 1.07 0.64 4.65
N ILE A 55 0.97 1.42 3.58
CA ILE A 55 -0.31 2.04 3.17
C ILE A 55 -1.44 1.04 2.95
N LEU A 56 -1.15 -0.22 2.59
CA LEU A 56 -2.19 -1.25 2.40
C LEU A 56 -2.81 -1.72 3.72
N TYR A 57 -2.12 -1.53 4.85
CA TYR A 57 -2.56 -1.93 6.19
C TYR A 57 -2.88 -0.72 7.10
N ALA A 58 -2.44 0.47 6.70
CA ALA A 58 -2.59 1.68 7.48
C ALA A 58 -4.06 2.02 7.77
N ASP A 59 -4.35 2.39 9.02
CA ASP A 59 -5.56 3.14 9.37
C ASP A 59 -5.36 4.61 8.98
N VAL A 60 -6.27 5.13 8.15
CA VAL A 60 -6.18 6.48 7.58
C VAL A 60 -7.10 7.48 8.28
N PHE A 61 -8.01 7.04 9.16
CA PHE A 61 -8.85 7.94 9.94
C PHE A 61 -8.08 8.86 10.91
N PRO A 62 -6.97 8.46 11.56
CA PRO A 62 -6.23 9.36 12.43
C PRO A 62 -5.26 10.30 11.67
N VAL A 63 -5.34 10.38 10.34
CA VAL A 63 -4.59 11.39 9.56
C VAL A 63 -4.93 12.80 10.08
N GLY A 64 -3.91 13.65 10.23
CA GLY A 64 -4.04 14.98 10.83
C GLY A 64 -3.76 15.01 12.34
N THR A 65 -3.58 13.86 12.98
CA THR A 65 -3.25 13.76 14.41
C THR A 65 -1.76 13.54 14.67
N ALA A 66 -1.33 13.69 15.93
CA ALA A 66 0.06 13.53 16.33
C ALA A 66 0.54 12.07 16.21
N GLY A 67 1.79 11.89 15.75
CA GLY A 67 2.41 10.57 15.68
C GLY A 67 1.97 9.69 14.51
N ILE A 68 1.26 10.26 13.52
CA ILE A 68 0.78 9.59 12.30
C ILE A 68 1.55 10.10 11.07
N PRO A 69 2.58 9.37 10.59
CA PRO A 69 3.44 9.83 9.50
C PRO A 69 2.75 10.15 8.16
N PRO A 70 1.76 9.35 7.69
CA PRO A 70 1.08 9.63 6.41
C PRO A 70 0.46 11.02 6.31
N THR A 71 0.17 11.66 7.45
CA THR A 71 -0.33 13.04 7.52
C THR A 71 0.53 14.02 6.72
N LEU A 72 1.85 13.86 6.75
CA LEU A 72 2.77 14.76 6.04
C LEU A 72 2.55 14.70 4.53
N LEU A 73 2.39 13.49 3.98
CA LEU A 73 2.12 13.32 2.55
C LEU A 73 0.70 13.78 2.19
N MET A 74 -0.30 13.50 3.03
CA MET A 74 -1.68 13.94 2.75
C MET A 74 -1.77 15.46 2.73
N GLN A 75 -1.07 16.14 3.65
CA GLN A 75 -0.98 17.60 3.64
C GLN A 75 -0.27 18.11 2.39
N ASP A 76 0.84 17.49 1.99
CA ASP A 76 1.57 17.89 0.78
C ASP A 76 0.71 17.74 -0.48
N MET A 77 0.08 16.57 -0.66
CA MET A 77 -0.80 16.27 -1.78
C MET A 77 -2.06 17.13 -1.82
N PHE A 78 -2.58 17.56 -0.66
CA PHE A 78 -3.78 18.37 -0.57
C PHE A 78 -3.69 19.67 -1.38
N HIS A 79 -2.52 20.33 -1.39
CA HIS A 79 -2.30 21.57 -2.14
C HIS A 79 -2.41 21.40 -3.66
N PHE A 80 -2.32 20.17 -4.15
CA PHE A 80 -2.32 19.84 -5.58
C PHE A 80 -3.58 19.07 -6.00
N LEU A 81 -4.66 19.14 -5.20
CA LEU A 81 -5.90 18.49 -5.55
C LEU A 81 -6.54 19.13 -6.79
N PRO A 82 -6.95 18.34 -7.79
CA PRO A 82 -7.72 18.85 -8.90
C PRO A 82 -9.12 19.27 -8.44
N SER A 83 -9.71 20.25 -9.13
CA SER A 83 -10.99 20.86 -8.76
C SER A 83 -12.13 19.84 -8.61
N TYR A 84 -12.16 18.80 -9.45
CA TYR A 84 -13.20 17.76 -9.37
C TYR A 84 -13.11 16.93 -8.08
N LEU A 85 -11.92 16.73 -7.50
CA LEU A 85 -11.78 16.04 -6.21
C LEU A 85 -12.14 16.97 -5.06
N VAL A 86 -11.79 18.25 -5.15
CA VAL A 86 -12.18 19.25 -4.14
C VAL A 86 -13.71 19.34 -4.06
N GLU A 87 -14.39 19.45 -5.19
CA GLU A 87 -15.85 19.45 -5.28
C GLU A 87 -16.47 18.12 -4.81
N TYR A 88 -15.81 17.01 -5.11
CA TYR A 88 -16.26 15.71 -4.66
C TYR A 88 -16.21 15.60 -3.12
N TYR A 89 -15.07 15.92 -2.49
CA TYR A 89 -14.90 15.80 -1.05
C TYR A 89 -15.77 16.81 -0.27
N SER A 90 -15.97 18.02 -0.79
CA SER A 90 -16.80 19.04 -0.12
C SER A 90 -18.26 18.62 0.05
N ARG A 91 -18.75 17.68 -0.78
CA ARG A 91 -20.12 17.14 -0.74
C ARG A 91 -20.29 15.88 0.11
N HIS A 92 -19.22 15.36 0.71
CA HIS A 92 -19.23 14.12 1.50
C HIS A 92 -18.72 14.34 2.92
N CYS A 93 -19.12 13.47 3.85
CA CYS A 93 -18.68 13.46 5.24
C CYS A 93 -18.73 14.85 5.90
N ARG A 94 -17.59 15.39 6.38
CA ARG A 94 -17.51 16.72 6.99
C ARG A 94 -17.07 17.81 6.01
N GLY A 95 -17.25 17.57 4.71
CA GLY A 95 -16.91 18.50 3.64
C GLY A 95 -15.43 18.86 3.67
N GLU A 96 -15.12 20.15 3.76
CA GLU A 96 -13.73 20.62 3.77
C GLU A 96 -12.99 20.31 5.08
N GLN A 97 -13.70 19.97 6.17
CA GLN A 97 -13.10 19.79 7.49
C GLN A 97 -12.30 18.49 7.64
N ASP A 98 -12.64 17.45 6.86
CA ASP A 98 -11.98 16.13 6.91
C ASP A 98 -11.37 15.73 5.57
N MET A 99 -11.11 16.70 4.68
CA MET A 99 -10.53 16.45 3.36
C MET A 99 -9.22 15.65 3.38
N LEU A 100 -8.38 15.80 4.41
CA LEU A 100 -7.16 15.00 4.56
C LEU A 100 -7.45 13.51 4.77
N ILE A 101 -8.51 13.18 5.51
CA ILE A 101 -8.94 11.79 5.75
C ILE A 101 -9.53 11.23 4.45
N GLN A 102 -10.43 11.97 3.80
CA GLN A 102 -11.02 11.57 2.52
C GLN A 102 -9.94 11.36 1.44
N LEU A 103 -8.94 12.26 1.39
CA LEU A 103 -7.76 12.13 0.54
C LEU A 103 -6.93 10.90 0.90
N GLY A 104 -6.70 10.62 2.19
CA GLY A 104 -6.02 9.42 2.67
C GLY A 104 -6.68 8.14 2.18
N ILE A 105 -8.00 8.07 2.22
CA ILE A 105 -8.76 6.92 1.73
C ILE A 105 -8.64 6.77 0.22
N SER A 106 -8.79 7.87 -0.54
CA SER A 106 -8.60 7.86 -1.99
C SER A 106 -7.18 7.44 -2.38
N PHE A 107 -6.18 7.96 -1.67
CA PHE A 107 -4.77 7.58 -1.87
C PHE A 107 -4.57 6.09 -1.58
N GLN A 108 -5.12 5.57 -0.49
CA GLN A 108 -5.06 4.15 -0.16
C GLN A 108 -5.68 3.29 -1.28
N ARG A 109 -6.85 3.67 -1.80
CA ARG A 109 -7.48 3.02 -2.98
C ARG A 109 -6.56 3.05 -4.20
N SER A 110 -5.92 4.19 -4.49
CA SER A 110 -4.94 4.29 -5.57
C SER A 110 -3.75 3.36 -5.36
N MET A 111 -3.22 3.24 -4.14
CA MET A 111 -2.10 2.34 -3.84
C MET A 111 -2.48 0.86 -3.95
N TYR A 112 -3.74 0.49 -3.71
CA TYR A 112 -4.25 -0.84 -4.05
C TYR A 112 -4.25 -1.09 -5.56
N CYS A 113 -4.65 -0.11 -6.38
CA CYS A 113 -4.57 -0.22 -7.84
C CYS A 113 -3.11 -0.35 -8.32
N VAL A 114 -2.19 0.45 -7.76
CA VAL A 114 -0.76 0.35 -8.09
C VAL A 114 -0.21 -1.03 -7.69
N THR A 115 -0.55 -1.53 -6.51
CA THR A 115 -0.12 -2.87 -6.06
C THR A 115 -0.69 -3.98 -6.93
N SER A 116 -1.95 -3.87 -7.35
CA SER A 116 -2.56 -4.80 -8.31
C SER A 116 -1.80 -4.80 -9.65
N ALA A 117 -1.40 -3.63 -10.15
CA ALA A 117 -0.58 -3.53 -11.36
C ALA A 117 0.79 -4.21 -11.19
N VAL A 118 1.43 -4.06 -10.02
CA VAL A 118 2.70 -4.76 -9.70
C VAL A 118 2.51 -6.28 -9.71
N ILE A 119 1.46 -6.78 -9.07
CA ILE A 119 1.13 -8.21 -9.04
C ILE A 119 0.87 -8.75 -10.45
N GLN A 120 0.13 -8.01 -11.29
CA GLN A 120 -0.12 -8.38 -12.68
C GLN A 120 1.15 -8.37 -13.52
N ALA A 121 2.02 -7.37 -13.35
CA ALA A 121 3.29 -7.28 -14.05
C ALA A 121 4.24 -8.42 -13.66
N LEU A 122 4.32 -8.76 -12.37
CA LEU A 122 5.08 -9.91 -11.89
C LEU A 122 4.57 -11.23 -12.46
N ARG A 123 3.25 -11.43 -12.49
CA ARG A 123 2.63 -12.59 -13.12
C ARG A 123 3.01 -12.67 -14.60
N ALA A 124 2.90 -11.56 -15.34
CA ALA A 124 3.26 -11.52 -16.75
C ALA A 124 4.76 -11.76 -17.00
N ALA A 125 5.64 -11.35 -16.07
CA ALA A 125 7.08 -11.50 -16.19
C ALA A 125 7.58 -12.91 -15.84
N LEU A 126 6.93 -13.59 -14.89
CA LEU A 126 7.44 -14.83 -14.29
C LEU A 126 6.55 -16.06 -14.51
N PHE A 127 5.31 -15.86 -14.96
CA PHE A 127 4.33 -16.91 -15.15
C PHE A 127 3.69 -16.82 -16.54
N TYR A 128 2.41 -17.19 -16.65
CA TYR A 128 1.74 -17.45 -17.92
C TYR A 128 0.71 -16.36 -18.25
N PRO A 129 0.38 -16.14 -19.53
CA PRO A 129 -0.69 -15.22 -19.92
C PRO A 129 -2.06 -15.71 -19.42
N LEU A 130 -3.06 -14.82 -19.35
CA LEU A 130 -4.38 -15.16 -18.79
C LEU A 130 -5.25 -15.96 -19.77
N ASP A 131 -4.97 -15.85 -21.06
CA ASP A 131 -5.61 -16.53 -22.18
C ASP A 131 -4.88 -17.82 -22.59
N ASP A 132 -4.00 -18.35 -21.72
CA ASP A 132 -3.34 -19.64 -21.93
C ASP A 132 -4.36 -20.79 -21.88
N SER A 133 -4.32 -21.68 -22.88
CA SER A 133 -5.23 -22.81 -22.97
C SER A 133 -4.84 -24.01 -22.09
N ASN A 134 -3.61 -24.02 -21.56
CA ASN A 134 -3.12 -25.11 -20.71
C ASN A 134 -3.64 -24.93 -19.26
N PRO A 135 -4.46 -25.86 -18.74
CA PRO A 135 -5.01 -25.75 -17.39
C PRO A 135 -3.93 -25.74 -16.30
N ARG A 136 -2.76 -26.35 -16.53
CA ARG A 136 -1.65 -26.33 -15.56
C ARG A 136 -0.99 -24.95 -15.47
N HIS A 137 -0.96 -24.19 -16.57
CA HIS A 137 -0.44 -22.83 -16.60
C HIS A 137 -1.36 -21.88 -15.82
N LEU A 138 -2.67 -21.98 -16.04
CA LEU A 138 -3.67 -21.20 -15.30
C LEU A 138 -3.68 -21.54 -13.81
N GLU A 139 -3.46 -22.82 -13.46
CA GLU A 139 -3.32 -23.26 -12.07
C GLU A 139 -2.06 -22.66 -11.40
N ALA A 140 -0.93 -22.56 -12.12
CA ALA A 140 0.25 -21.88 -11.60
C ALA A 140 0.00 -20.39 -11.34
N ASN A 141 -0.70 -19.70 -12.24
CA ASN A 141 -1.14 -18.32 -12.04
C ASN A 141 -2.05 -18.19 -10.80
N ARG A 142 -3.01 -19.11 -10.62
CA ARG A 142 -3.90 -19.14 -9.46
C ARG A 142 -3.11 -19.21 -8.16
N ARG A 143 -2.17 -20.16 -8.03
CA ARG A 143 -1.33 -20.32 -6.84
C ARG A 143 -0.49 -19.08 -6.55
N PHE A 144 0.04 -18.44 -7.60
CA PHE A 144 0.75 -17.17 -7.45
C PHE A 144 -0.17 -16.08 -6.86
N PHE A 145 -1.37 -15.91 -7.42
CA PHE A 145 -2.33 -14.92 -6.90
C PHE A 145 -2.80 -15.25 -5.49
N GLU A 146 -3.09 -16.51 -5.18
CA GLU A 146 -3.42 -16.97 -3.83
C GLU A 146 -2.31 -16.61 -2.85
N GLY A 147 -1.05 -16.91 -3.16
CA GLY A 147 0.09 -16.53 -2.31
C GLY A 147 0.25 -15.01 -2.12
N GLN A 148 -0.12 -14.19 -3.11
CA GLN A 148 -0.15 -12.73 -2.94
C GLN A 148 -1.33 -12.28 -2.07
N LEU A 149 -2.51 -12.88 -2.24
CA LEU A 149 -3.72 -12.53 -1.50
C LEU A 149 -3.70 -13.03 -0.05
N ASP A 150 -3.00 -14.13 0.23
CA ASP A 150 -2.82 -14.67 1.58
C ASP A 150 -2.16 -13.67 2.53
N ARG A 151 -1.35 -12.75 1.98
CA ARG A 151 -0.74 -11.64 2.73
C ARG A 151 -1.80 -10.74 3.37
N PHE A 152 -2.98 -10.61 2.75
CA PHE A 152 -4.10 -9.81 3.22
C PHE A 152 -5.13 -10.58 4.07
N LEU A 153 -4.87 -11.86 4.42
CA LEU A 153 -5.69 -12.59 5.38
C LEU A 153 -5.52 -12.06 6.82
N ARG A 154 -4.48 -11.26 7.05
CA ARG A 154 -4.20 -10.62 8.33
C ARG A 154 -5.30 -9.64 8.72
N PRO A 155 -5.70 -9.57 10.00
CA PRO A 155 -6.79 -8.71 10.45
C PRO A 155 -6.53 -7.21 10.26
N GLU A 156 -5.26 -6.80 10.17
CA GLU A 156 -4.86 -5.41 9.90
C GLU A 156 -5.07 -4.98 8.44
N ALA A 157 -5.27 -5.92 7.51
CA ALA A 157 -5.39 -5.61 6.09
C ALA A 157 -6.67 -4.82 5.78
N ARG A 158 -6.54 -3.72 5.02
CA ARG A 158 -7.66 -2.84 4.66
C ARG A 158 -8.36 -3.23 3.36
N LEU A 159 -8.02 -4.38 2.78
CA LEU A 159 -8.53 -4.78 1.46
C LEU A 159 -10.06 -4.93 1.46
N LYS A 160 -10.66 -5.42 2.55
CA LYS A 160 -12.13 -5.52 2.63
C LYS A 160 -12.79 -4.15 2.82
N ASP A 161 -12.16 -3.27 3.58
CA ASP A 161 -12.66 -1.92 3.87
C ASP A 161 -12.72 -1.08 2.59
N ILE A 162 -11.63 -1.04 1.82
CA ILE A 162 -11.53 -0.22 0.60
C ILE A 162 -12.45 -0.68 -0.55
N GLN A 163 -12.96 -1.91 -0.51
CA GLN A 163 -13.93 -2.40 -1.49
C GLN A 163 -15.34 -1.85 -1.23
N ARG A 164 -15.61 -1.38 -0.01
CA ARG A 164 -16.92 -0.82 0.32
C ARG A 164 -17.06 0.60 -0.22
N GLN A 165 -18.21 0.90 -0.82
CA GLN A 165 -18.49 2.24 -1.35
C GLN A 165 -18.71 3.30 -0.26
N ASP A 166 -19.09 2.86 0.93
CA ASP A 166 -19.37 3.69 2.11
C ASP A 166 -18.12 3.93 2.99
N TYR A 167 -16.97 3.33 2.68
CA TYR A 167 -15.72 3.59 3.38
C TYR A 167 -15.13 4.95 2.96
N ARG A 168 -15.33 5.95 3.84
CA ARG A 168 -15.04 7.39 3.69
C ARG A 168 -14.72 8.04 5.02
#